data_AF-D2SNP2-F1
#
_entry.id   AF-D2SNP2-F1
#
_cell.length_a   1.000
_cell.length_b   1.000
_cell.length_c   1.000
_cell.angle_alpha   90.00
_cell.angle_beta   90.00
_cell.angle_gamma   90.00
#
_symmetry.space_group_name_H-M   'P 1'
#
loop_
_entity.id
_entity.type
_entity.pdbx_description
1 polymer ?
#
loop_
_entity_poly.entity_id
_entity_poly.type
_entity_poly.pdbx_seq_one_letter_code
_entity_poly.pdbx_strand_id
1 'polypeptide(L)'
;MVKARKYVVKKSFEGLPKRDDFEIVEYELPPLKNGEILVKVEWVSVDPYMRAYSSQFSVPYDQFGYQVGVVEDSKDPKFPVGTRVVSHKGWCDYT
;
A
#
# COMPACT_ATOMS: atom_id res chain seq x y z
N MET A 1 13.98 11.72 -2.53
CA MET A 1 13.20 10.51 -2.86
C MET A 1 12.91 9.81 -1.56
N VAL A 2 11.67 9.35 -1.37
CA VAL A 2 11.24 8.72 -0.11
C VAL A 2 11.49 7.23 -0.21
N LYS A 3 12.19 6.65 0.77
CA LYS A 3 12.32 5.19 0.89
C LYS A 3 11.07 4.66 1.57
N ALA A 4 10.44 3.68 0.93
CA ALA A 4 9.20 3.08 1.36
C ALA A 4 9.34 1.55 1.40
N ARG A 5 8.42 0.90 2.10
CA ARG A 5 8.31 -0.55 2.21
C ARG A 5 6.90 -0.98 1.86
N LYS A 6 6.79 -2.14 1.25
CA LYS A 6 5.51 -2.77 0.92
C LYS A 6 5.55 -4.27 1.17
N TYR A 7 4.38 -4.84 1.45
CA TYR A 7 4.21 -6.29 1.47
C TYR A 7 3.98 -6.80 0.04
N VAL A 8 4.79 -7.78 -0.36
CA VAL A 8 4.65 -8.51 -1.63
C VAL A 8 4.21 -9.93 -1.30
N VAL A 9 3.15 -10.39 -1.95
CA VAL A 9 2.74 -11.80 -1.92
C VAL A 9 3.57 -12.54 -2.97
N LYS A 10 4.37 -13.50 -2.53
CA LYS A 10 5.31 -14.25 -3.39
C LYS A 10 4.88 -15.69 -3.65
N LYS A 11 3.90 -16.19 -2.89
CA LYS A 11 3.30 -17.52 -3.07
C LYS A 11 1.78 -17.42 -3.01
N SER A 12 1.10 -18.20 -3.83
CA SER A 12 -0.36 -18.37 -3.71
C SER A 12 -0.69 -19.03 -2.37
N PHE A 13 -1.78 -18.60 -1.73
CA PHE A 13 -2.14 -19.08 -0.41
C PHE A 13 -2.73 -20.51 -0.46
N GLU A 14 -1.99 -21.48 0.08
CA GLU A 14 -2.49 -22.83 0.30
C GLU A 14 -3.00 -22.99 1.74
N GLY A 15 -4.33 -23.10 1.88
CA GLY A 15 -4.98 -23.12 3.19
C GLY A 15 -5.01 -21.72 3.83
N LEU A 16 -4.50 -21.61 5.06
CA LEU A 16 -4.35 -20.32 5.73
C LEU A 16 -3.07 -19.60 5.25
N PRO A 17 -3.10 -18.28 5.02
CA PRO A 17 -1.90 -17.51 4.69
C PRO A 17 -0.83 -17.66 5.79
N LYS A 18 0.41 -17.86 5.37
CA LYS A 18 1.59 -18.04 6.22
C LYS A 18 2.52 -16.85 6.06
N ARG A 19 3.39 -16.63 7.05
CA ARG A 19 4.37 -15.52 6.99
C ARG A 19 5.29 -15.62 5.79
N ASP A 20 5.64 -16.82 5.37
CA ASP A 20 6.54 -17.07 4.24
C ASP A 20 5.86 -16.98 2.87
N ASP A 21 4.54 -16.74 2.82
CA ASP A 21 3.84 -16.36 1.59
C ASP A 21 4.09 -14.89 1.22
N PHE A 22 4.59 -14.10 2.18
CA PHE A 22 4.86 -12.68 2.03
C PHE A 22 6.36 -12.37 2.09
N GLU A 23 6.71 -11.19 1.60
CA GLU A 23 8.00 -10.54 1.73
C GLU A 23 7.80 -9.04 1.92
N ILE A 24 8.67 -8.39 2.69
CA ILE A 24 8.71 -6.93 2.77
C ILE A 24 9.81 -6.45 1.84
N VAL A 25 9.45 -5.64 0.85
CA VAL A 25 10.37 -5.08 -0.15
C VAL A 25 10.52 -3.59 0.06
N GLU A 26 11.77 -3.12 0.07
CA GLU A 26 12.11 -1.69 0.05
C GLU A 26 12.12 -1.14 -1.38
N TYR A 27 11.63 0.08 -1.56
CA TYR A 27 11.64 0.77 -2.85
C TYR A 27 11.71 2.29 -2.66
N GLU A 28 12.06 3.02 -3.72
CA GLU A 28 12.07 4.47 -3.71
C GLU A 28 10.87 5.03 -4.47
N LEU A 29 10.14 5.94 -3.84
CA LEU A 29 9.07 6.68 -4.49
C LEU A 29 9.65 7.82 -5.33
N PRO A 30 9.11 8.03 -6.55
CA PRO A 30 9.49 9.17 -7.37
C PRO A 30 9.06 10.48 -6.71
N PRO A 31 9.66 11.62 -7.08
CA PRO A 31 9.18 12.92 -6.65
C PRO A 31 7.72 13.16 -7.10
N LEU A 32 6.93 13.85 -6.26
CA LEU A 32 5.56 14.19 -6.58
C LEU A 32 5.45 15.04 -7.85
N LYS A 33 4.45 14.75 -8.67
CA LYS A 33 4.02 15.56 -9.82
C LYS A 33 2.83 16.46 -9.43
N ASN A 34 2.48 17.39 -10.31
CA ASN A 34 1.34 18.28 -10.07
C ASN A 34 0.05 17.47 -9.91
N GLY A 35 -0.71 17.77 -8.85
CA GLY A 35 -1.93 17.02 -8.50
C GLY A 35 -1.70 15.72 -7.74
N GLU A 36 -0.45 15.36 -7.40
CA GLU A 36 -0.13 14.21 -6.56
C GLU A 36 0.10 14.63 -5.10
N ILE A 37 -0.12 13.69 -4.20
CA ILE A 37 0.16 13.81 -2.76
C ILE A 37 0.97 12.62 -2.30
N LEU A 38 1.82 12.84 -1.30
CA LEU A 38 2.52 11.80 -0.57
C LEU A 38 1.77 11.53 0.72
N VAL A 39 1.40 10.27 0.96
CA VAL A 39 0.69 9.87 2.18
C VAL A 39 1.57 8.94 2.99
N LYS A 40 1.82 9.30 4.25
CA LYS A 40 2.39 8.39 5.25
C LYS A 40 1.28 7.53 5.84
N VAL A 41 1.40 6.22 5.69
CA VAL A 41 0.36 5.27 6.09
C VAL A 41 0.45 4.98 7.58
N GLU A 42 -0.69 5.08 8.27
CA GLU A 42 -0.81 4.81 9.71
C GLU A 42 -1.46 3.45 9.98
N TRP A 43 -2.42 3.05 9.13
CA TRP A 43 -3.20 1.83 9.29
C TRP A 43 -3.49 1.17 7.94
N VAL A 44 -3.50 -0.15 7.93
CA VAL A 44 -3.96 -0.96 6.79
C VAL A 44 -5.19 -1.77 7.19
N SER A 45 -6.13 -1.91 6.25
CA SER A 45 -7.30 -2.78 6.42
C SER A 45 -6.93 -4.22 6.06
N VAL A 46 -7.46 -5.16 6.83
CA VAL A 46 -7.30 -6.61 6.61
C VAL A 46 -8.69 -7.21 6.51
N ASP A 47 -9.10 -7.55 5.29
CA ASP A 47 -10.48 -7.87 5.00
C ASP A 47 -10.62 -9.27 4.34
N PRO A 48 -11.70 -10.03 4.62
CA PRO A 48 -11.90 -11.36 4.03
C PRO A 48 -11.92 -11.38 2.50
N TYR A 49 -12.34 -10.30 1.83
CA TYR A 49 -12.37 -10.23 0.37
C TYR A 49 -10.98 -10.42 -0.24
N MET A 50 -9.92 -10.06 0.48
CA MET A 50 -8.54 -10.24 0.02
C MET A 50 -8.26 -11.67 -0.40
N ARG A 51 -8.83 -12.65 0.31
CA ARG A 51 -8.69 -14.06 -0.06
C ARG A 51 -9.35 -14.35 -1.41
N ALA A 52 -10.58 -13.89 -1.63
CA ALA A 52 -11.32 -14.18 -2.87
C ALA A 52 -10.67 -13.53 -4.09
N TYR A 53 -10.08 -12.35 -3.92
CA TYR A 53 -9.40 -11.65 -5.02
C TYR A 53 -7.97 -12.13 -5.23
N SER A 54 -7.30 -12.70 -4.22
CA SER A 54 -5.92 -13.19 -4.35
C SER A 54 -5.73 -14.18 -5.50
N SER A 55 -6.74 -15.02 -5.81
CA SER A 55 -6.68 -16.00 -6.89
C SER A 55 -6.73 -15.39 -8.30
N GLN A 56 -7.04 -14.09 -8.41
CA GLN A 56 -7.05 -13.36 -9.68
C GLN A 56 -5.66 -12.82 -10.06
N PHE A 57 -4.71 -12.84 -9.13
CA PHE A 57 -3.36 -12.32 -9.35
C PHE A 57 -2.37 -13.47 -9.54
N SER A 58 -1.43 -13.28 -10.47
CA SER A 58 -0.23 -14.13 -10.54
C SER A 58 0.81 -13.59 -9.57
N VAL A 59 1.44 -14.48 -8.81
CA VAL A 59 2.56 -14.10 -7.96
C VAL A 59 3.81 -13.80 -8.79
N PRO A 60 4.65 -12.83 -8.38
CA PRO A 60 4.47 -11.96 -7.22
C PRO A 60 3.52 -10.79 -7.50
N TYR A 61 2.80 -10.34 -6.46
CA TYR A 61 1.99 -9.11 -6.52
C TYR A 61 2.06 -8.33 -5.20
N ASP A 62 1.86 -7.01 -5.28
CA ASP A 62 1.79 -6.17 -4.08
C ASP A 62 0.50 -6.47 -3.32
N GLN A 63 0.60 -6.69 -2.01
CA GLN A 63 -0.58 -6.96 -1.20
C GLN A 63 -1.52 -5.77 -1.26
N PHE A 64 -2.71 -6.00 -1.78
CA PHE A 64 -3.72 -4.96 -1.99
C PHE A 64 -4.56 -4.76 -0.73
N GLY A 65 -5.30 -3.64 -0.67
CA GLY A 65 -6.06 -3.28 0.52
C GLY A 65 -6.33 -1.79 0.62
N TYR A 66 -7.28 -1.46 1.50
CA TYR A 66 -7.47 -0.08 1.93
C TYR A 66 -6.46 0.27 3.01
N GLN A 67 -6.12 1.56 3.07
CA GLN A 67 -5.27 2.11 4.12
C GLN A 67 -5.75 3.50 4.51
N VAL A 68 -5.38 3.91 5.72
CA VAL A 68 -5.58 5.26 6.25
C VAL A 68 -4.20 5.85 6.55
N GLY A 69 -4.01 7.10 6.16
CA GLY A 69 -2.77 7.81 6.39
C GLY A 69 -2.93 9.32 6.42
N VAL A 70 -1.83 10.00 6.64
CA VAL A 70 -1.73 11.46 6.70
C VAL A 70 -0.91 11.95 5.52
N VAL A 71 -1.40 13.00 4.85
CA VAL A 71 -0.66 13.69 3.79
C VAL A 71 0.60 14.33 4.39
N GLU A 72 1.77 13.87 3.97
CA GLU A 72 3.08 14.35 4.44
C GLU A 72 3.66 15.42 3.50
N ASP A 73 3.39 15.33 2.19
CA ASP A 73 3.72 16.33 1.18
C ASP A 73 2.60 16.40 0.11
N SER A 74 2.39 17.56 -0.51
CA SER A 74 1.26 17.76 -1.44
C SER A 74 1.56 18.76 -2.56
N LYS A 75 1.18 18.37 -3.78
CA LYS A 75 1.04 19.24 -4.95
C LYS A 75 -0.41 19.32 -5.43
N ASP A 76 -1.38 18.99 -4.58
CA ASP A 76 -2.81 19.17 -4.82
C ASP A 76 -3.44 20.05 -3.72
N PRO A 77 -3.95 21.26 -4.06
CA PRO A 77 -4.55 22.16 -3.07
C PRO A 77 -5.79 21.58 -2.37
N LYS A 78 -6.43 20.54 -2.91
CA LYS A 78 -7.57 19.85 -2.26
C LYS A 78 -7.15 18.99 -1.07
N PHE A 79 -5.87 18.62 -1.00
CA PHE A 79 -5.32 17.76 0.04
C PHE A 79 -4.11 18.43 0.69
N PRO A 80 -4.31 19.42 1.58
CA PRO A 80 -3.23 20.04 2.33
C PRO A 80 -2.44 19.04 3.18
N VAL A 81 -1.17 19.33 3.45
CA VAL A 81 -0.35 18.57 4.41
C VAL A 81 -1.06 18.49 5.77
N GLY A 82 -1.04 17.31 6.39
CA GLY A 82 -1.77 17.00 7.62
C GLY A 82 -3.19 16.47 7.42
N THR A 83 -3.71 16.49 6.19
CA THR A 83 -5.03 15.89 5.88
C THR A 83 -4.99 14.38 6.09
N ARG A 84 -6.02 13.83 6.73
CA ARG A 84 -6.22 12.37 6.80
C ARG A 84 -7.00 11.88 5.60
N VAL A 85 -6.50 10.84 4.96
CA VAL A 85 -7.09 10.27 3.74
C VAL A 85 -7.24 8.76 3.84
N VAL A 86 -8.20 8.24 3.09
CA VAL A 86 -8.35 6.82 2.81
C VAL A 86 -7.91 6.57 1.37
N SER A 87 -7.11 5.54 1.14
CA SER A 87 -6.69 5.16 -0.21
C SER A 87 -6.71 3.64 -0.39
N HIS A 88 -6.92 3.17 -1.62
CA HIS A 88 -6.79 1.75 -1.98
C HIS A 88 -5.46 1.54 -2.71
N LYS A 89 -4.37 1.47 -1.94
CA LYS A 89 -2.99 1.41 -2.45
C LYS A 89 -2.21 0.19 -1.98
N GLY A 90 -2.85 -0.67 -1.18
CA GLY A 90 -2.23 -1.87 -0.65
C GLY A 90 -1.56 -1.66 0.70
N TRP A 91 -0.75 -2.63 1.10
CA TRP A 91 -0.02 -2.61 2.35
C TRP A 91 1.39 -2.05 2.11
N CYS A 92 1.51 -0.72 2.18
CA CYS A 92 2.78 0.00 2.16
C CYS A 92 2.83 1.03 3.30
N ASP A 93 4.02 1.57 3.59
CA ASP A 93 4.17 2.66 4.58
C ASP A 93 4.09 4.06 3.96
N TYR A 94 4.22 4.17 2.63
CA TYR A 94 4.04 5.40 1.86
C TYR A 94 3.38 5.14 0.50
N THR A 95 2.48 6.05 0.08
CA THR A 95 1.87 6.04 -1.26
C THR A 95 1.85 7.42 -1.91
#